data_AF-A0AAP8GF97-F1
#
_entry.id   AF-A0AAP8GF97-F1
#
_cell.length_a   1.000
_cell.length_b   1.000
_cell.length_c   1.000
_cell.angle_alpha   90.00
_cell.angle_beta   90.00
_cell.angle_gamma   90.00
#
_symmetry.space_group_name_H-M   'P 1'
#
loop_
_entity.id
_entity.type
_entity.pdbx_description
1 polymer ?
#
loop_
_entity_poly.entity_id
_entity_poly.type
_entity_poly.pdbx_seq_one_letter_code
_entity_poly.pdbx_strand_id
1 'polypeptide(L)'
;MSESSSSVRALLDIGFYIRCKLKRGDILMIDEPELNLHPKNQRLVARLLAALVNCGVKVFITTHSDYIIKELNILMMLKSSSQSDIVAKKYGYSSSEFVDYNSMSVYVTGKKKISRRTINTLEKAKITKEFGIELPTFDNSIEEMADIQSDLFFGGE
;
A
#
# COMPACT_ATOMS: atom_id res chain seq x y z
N MET A 1 32.53 5.40 -11.37
CA MET A 1 31.38 4.57 -11.81
C MET A 1 30.39 4.42 -10.67
N SER A 2 29.43 5.34 -10.55
CA SER A 2 28.21 5.18 -9.73
C SER A 2 27.29 6.39 -9.96
N GLU A 3 26.71 6.50 -11.15
CA GLU A 3 25.70 7.52 -11.44
C GLU A 3 24.36 6.85 -11.75
N SER A 4 23.74 6.25 -10.74
CA SER A 4 22.36 5.80 -10.88
C SER A 4 21.66 6.02 -9.54
N SER A 5 20.46 6.60 -9.57
CA SER A 5 19.69 6.85 -8.37
C SER A 5 19.37 5.54 -7.64
N SER A 6 19.30 5.60 -6.32
CA SER A 6 18.94 4.46 -5.46
C SER A 6 17.62 3.82 -5.89
N SER A 7 16.64 4.63 -6.30
CA SER A 7 15.34 4.18 -6.80
C SER A 7 15.45 3.35 -8.09
N VAL A 8 16.33 3.75 -9.02
CA VAL A 8 16.54 3.00 -10.27
C VAL A 8 17.16 1.64 -9.99
N ARG A 9 18.08 1.56 -9.03
CA ARG A 9 18.68 0.27 -8.63
C ARG A 9 17.65 -0.67 -8.02
N ALA A 10 16.82 -0.18 -7.10
CA ALA A 10 15.77 -0.99 -6.48
C ALA A 10 14.73 -1.49 -7.50
N LEU A 11 14.31 -0.62 -8.43
CA LEU A 11 13.35 -0.99 -9.48
C LEU A 11 13.97 -1.90 -10.54
N LEU A 12 15.29 -1.85 -10.76
CA LEU A 12 15.98 -2.74 -11.70
C LEU A 12 15.87 -4.19 -11.27
N ASP A 13 16.05 -4.48 -9.97
CA ASP A 13 15.97 -5.84 -9.44
C ASP A 13 14.55 -6.42 -9.57
N ILE A 14 13.54 -5.62 -9.21
CA ILE A 14 12.13 -5.98 -9.40
C ILE A 14 11.83 -6.20 -10.88
N GLY A 15 12.25 -5.27 -11.74
CA GLY A 15 12.03 -5.34 -13.18
C GLY A 15 12.71 -6.55 -13.82
N PHE A 16 13.94 -6.88 -13.42
CA PHE A 16 14.65 -8.06 -13.88
C PHE A 16 13.96 -9.34 -13.42
N TYR A 17 13.58 -9.42 -12.15
CA TYR A 17 12.88 -10.58 -11.61
C TYR A 17 11.57 -10.84 -12.37
N ILE A 18 10.74 -9.81 -12.56
CA ILE A 18 9.48 -9.90 -13.29
C ILE A 18 9.69 -10.35 -14.73
N ARG A 19 10.70 -9.79 -15.43
CA ARG A 19 10.92 -10.08 -16.86
C ARG A 19 11.57 -11.44 -17.12
N CYS A 20 12.46 -11.89 -16.24
CA CYS A 20 13.36 -12.99 -16.54
C CYS A 20 13.12 -14.25 -15.71
N LYS A 21 12.47 -14.14 -14.55
CA LYS A 21 12.42 -15.23 -13.55
C LYS A 21 11.01 -15.56 -13.09
N LEU A 22 10.15 -14.56 -12.97
CA LEU A 22 8.82 -14.69 -12.39
C LEU A 22 7.97 -15.76 -13.08
N LYS A 23 7.40 -16.65 -12.27
CA LYS A 23 6.41 -17.64 -12.69
C LYS A 23 5.15 -17.54 -11.83
N ARG A 24 4.03 -18.07 -12.34
CA ARG A 24 2.81 -18.22 -11.56
C ARG A 24 3.07 -19.14 -10.37
N GLY A 25 2.58 -18.76 -9.19
CA GLY A 25 2.79 -19.50 -7.94
C GLY A 25 4.04 -19.08 -7.15
N ASP A 26 4.92 -18.27 -7.72
CA ASP A 26 6.08 -17.74 -7.01
C ASP A 26 5.66 -16.80 -5.87
N ILE A 27 6.55 -16.65 -4.88
CA ILE A 27 6.40 -15.68 -3.79
C ILE A 27 7.41 -14.56 -4.01
N LEU A 28 6.91 -13.33 -4.13
CA LEU A 28 7.70 -12.11 -4.20
C LEU A 28 7.64 -11.42 -2.83
N MET A 29 8.79 -11.32 -2.16
CA MET A 29 8.95 -10.60 -0.90
C MET A 29 9.72 -9.31 -1.14
N ILE A 30 9.18 -8.16 -0.71
CA ILE A 30 9.84 -6.86 -0.86
C ILE A 30 9.77 -6.11 0.47
N ASP A 31 10.92 -5.65 0.94
CA ASP A 31 11.01 -4.79 2.12
C ASP A 31 10.95 -3.32 1.67
N GLU A 32 10.05 -2.54 2.25
CA GLU A 32 9.88 -1.09 2.01
C GLU A 32 9.96 -0.70 0.52
N PRO A 33 9.03 -1.18 -0.35
CA PRO A 33 9.07 -0.91 -1.79
C PRO A 33 8.97 0.59 -2.14
N GLU A 34 8.56 1.44 -1.21
CA GLU A 34 8.49 2.89 -1.33
C GLU A 34 9.83 3.62 -1.17
N LEU A 35 10.89 2.96 -0.70
CA LEU A 35 12.13 3.62 -0.33
C LEU A 35 12.75 4.35 -1.54
N ASN A 36 13.05 5.64 -1.39
CA ASN A 36 13.53 6.52 -2.45
C ASN A 36 12.54 6.77 -3.61
N LEU A 37 11.26 6.43 -3.48
CA LEU A 37 10.24 6.71 -4.50
C LEU A 37 9.42 7.94 -4.17
N HIS A 38 9.20 8.78 -5.18
CA HIS A 38 8.19 9.83 -5.11
C HIS A 38 6.79 9.22 -4.89
N PRO A 39 5.87 9.86 -4.15
CA PRO A 39 4.51 9.34 -3.90
C PRO A 39 3.78 8.82 -5.14
N LYS A 40 3.90 9.55 -6.26
CA LYS A 40 3.36 9.12 -7.56
C LYS A 40 3.86 7.73 -7.99
N ASN A 41 5.14 7.43 -7.78
CA ASN A 41 5.73 6.14 -8.14
C ASN A 41 5.37 5.05 -7.14
N GLN A 42 5.18 5.38 -5.85
CA GLN A 42 4.69 4.43 -4.85
C GLN A 42 3.31 3.89 -5.24
N ARG A 43 2.41 4.76 -5.74
CA ARG A 43 1.12 4.36 -6.30
C ARG A 43 1.26 3.42 -7.50
N LEU A 44 2.20 3.70 -8.41
CA LEU A 44 2.46 2.82 -9.56
C LEU A 44 3.00 1.45 -9.13
N VAL A 45 3.85 1.40 -8.09
CA VAL A 45 4.32 0.14 -7.52
C VAL A 45 3.17 -0.63 -6.90
N ALA A 46 2.27 0.00 -6.16
CA ALA A 46 1.08 -0.66 -5.62
C ALA A 46 0.21 -1.29 -6.74
N ARG A 47 -0.01 -0.56 -7.85
CA ARG A 47 -0.73 -1.06 -9.04
C ARG A 47 -0.01 -2.25 -9.71
N LEU A 48 1.31 -2.19 -9.79
CA LEU A 48 2.12 -3.30 -10.29
C LEU A 48 1.97 -4.55 -9.41
N LEU A 49 2.12 -4.41 -8.08
CA LEU A 49 2.00 -5.51 -7.14
C LEU A 49 0.61 -6.16 -7.20
N ALA A 50 -0.44 -5.34 -7.29
CA ALA A 50 -1.80 -5.79 -7.51
C ALA A 50 -1.96 -6.62 -8.79
N ALA A 51 -1.39 -6.16 -9.91
CA ALA A 51 -1.41 -6.89 -11.16
C ALA A 51 -0.63 -8.22 -11.08
N LEU A 52 0.46 -8.28 -10.31
CA LEU A 52 1.19 -9.52 -10.07
C LEU A 52 0.35 -10.53 -9.27
N VAL A 53 -0.38 -10.07 -8.23
CA VAL A 53 -1.30 -10.90 -7.46
C VAL A 53 -2.37 -11.52 -8.37
N ASN A 54 -2.96 -10.71 -9.26
CA ASN A 54 -3.95 -11.19 -10.23
C ASN A 54 -3.35 -12.15 -11.27
N CYS A 55 -2.05 -12.09 -11.53
CA CYS A 55 -1.33 -13.07 -12.35
C CYS A 55 -1.07 -14.40 -11.61
N GLY A 56 -1.39 -14.51 -10.33
CA GLY A 56 -1.18 -15.70 -9.50
C GLY A 56 0.16 -15.72 -8.77
N VAL A 57 0.80 -14.57 -8.60
CA VAL A 57 2.02 -14.42 -7.77
C VAL A 57 1.60 -14.08 -6.35
N LYS A 58 2.22 -14.70 -5.36
CA LYS A 58 2.01 -14.33 -3.95
C LYS A 58 2.94 -13.16 -3.62
N VAL A 59 2.38 -12.05 -3.18
CA VAL A 59 3.18 -10.86 -2.83
C VAL A 59 3.16 -10.67 -1.32
N PHE A 60 4.33 -10.48 -0.73
CA PHE A 60 4.51 -10.11 0.67
C PHE A 60 5.34 -8.83 0.73
N ILE A 61 4.80 -7.79 1.34
CA ILE A 61 5.50 -6.51 1.51
C ILE A 61 5.43 -6.04 2.95
N THR A 62 6.47 -5.33 3.37
CA THR A 62 6.44 -4.40 4.51
C THR A 62 6.36 -3.00 3.95
N THR A 63 5.65 -2.10 4.62
CA THR A 63 5.54 -0.71 4.15
C THR A 63 5.17 0.21 5.30
N HIS A 64 5.73 1.41 5.24
CA HIS A 64 5.35 2.60 6.00
C HIS A 64 4.62 3.62 5.12
N SER A 65 4.39 3.31 3.84
CA SER A 65 3.75 4.20 2.88
C SER A 65 2.24 4.15 2.95
N ASP A 66 1.66 5.25 3.42
CA ASP A 66 0.23 5.53 3.30
C ASP A 66 -0.24 5.57 1.82
N TYR A 67 0.61 6.03 0.90
CA TYR A 67 0.28 6.04 -0.53
C TYR A 67 0.07 4.64 -1.11
N ILE A 68 0.85 3.66 -0.66
CA ILE A 68 0.67 2.27 -1.09
C ILE A 68 -0.65 1.72 -0.54
N ILE A 69 -0.92 1.92 0.75
CA ILE A 69 -2.16 1.44 1.38
C ILE A 69 -3.39 2.08 0.72
N LYS A 70 -3.40 3.41 0.55
CA LYS A 70 -4.51 4.12 -0.10
C LYS A 70 -4.72 3.68 -1.54
N GLU A 71 -3.65 3.44 -2.29
CA GLU A 71 -3.78 2.95 -3.66
C GLU A 71 -4.36 1.53 -3.70
N LEU A 72 -3.95 0.64 -2.79
CA LEU A 72 -4.55 -0.70 -2.67
C LEU A 72 -6.04 -0.63 -2.32
N ASN A 73 -6.45 0.29 -1.42
CA ASN A 73 -7.85 0.53 -1.11
C ASN A 73 -8.64 0.96 -2.35
N ILE A 74 -8.10 1.89 -3.15
CA ILE A 74 -8.71 2.32 -4.41
C ILE A 74 -8.90 1.12 -5.36
N LEU A 75 -7.89 0.27 -5.52
CA LEU A 75 -7.95 -0.91 -6.39
C LEU A 75 -9.01 -1.92 -5.93
N MET A 76 -9.22 -2.06 -4.62
CA MET A 76 -10.28 -2.88 -4.05
C MET A 76 -11.66 -2.27 -4.28
N MET A 77 -11.81 -0.96 -4.07
CA MET A 77 -13.06 -0.24 -4.33
C MET A 77 -13.44 -0.26 -5.81
N LEU A 78 -12.45 -0.20 -6.71
CA LEU A 78 -12.66 -0.36 -8.16
C LEU A 78 -13.16 -1.77 -8.51
N LYS A 79 -12.80 -2.80 -7.75
CA LYS A 79 -13.33 -4.16 -7.96
C LYS A 79 -14.80 -4.28 -7.55
N SER A 80 -15.21 -3.56 -6.50
CA SER A 80 -16.54 -3.68 -5.89
C SER A 80 -17.57 -2.67 -6.41
N SER A 81 -17.12 -1.56 -7.02
CA SER A 81 -17.99 -0.46 -7.45
C SER A 81 -18.61 -0.66 -8.83
N SER A 82 -19.89 -0.29 -8.95
CA SER A 82 -20.62 -0.25 -10.23
C SER A 82 -20.13 0.84 -11.18
N GLN A 83 -19.40 1.85 -10.68
CA GLN A 83 -18.85 2.97 -11.48
C GLN A 83 -17.39 2.75 -11.90
N SER A 84 -16.86 1.55 -11.65
CA SER A 84 -15.46 1.19 -11.87
C SER A 84 -14.96 1.52 -13.28
N ASP A 85 -15.73 1.21 -14.32
CA ASP A 85 -15.33 1.47 -15.72
C ASP A 85 -15.13 2.96 -16.03
N ILE A 86 -15.98 3.84 -15.48
CA ILE A 86 -15.91 5.29 -15.72
C ILE A 86 -14.69 5.88 -15.00
N VAL A 87 -14.54 5.52 -13.72
CA VAL A 87 -13.42 5.99 -12.88
C VAL A 87 -12.10 5.45 -13.42
N ALA A 88 -12.06 4.18 -13.80
CA ALA A 88 -10.86 3.55 -14.33
C ALA A 88 -10.40 4.22 -15.63
N LYS A 89 -11.31 4.50 -16.58
CA LYS A 89 -10.97 5.25 -17.79
C LYS A 89 -10.46 6.67 -17.49
N LYS A 90 -11.11 7.37 -16.57
CA LYS A 90 -10.75 8.76 -16.22
C LYS A 90 -9.35 8.88 -15.61
N TYR A 91 -8.97 7.94 -14.75
CA TYR A 91 -7.70 7.98 -14.02
C TYR A 91 -6.64 7.01 -14.56
N GLY A 92 -6.95 6.32 -15.67
CA GLY A 92 -6.03 5.43 -16.37
C GLY A 92 -5.74 4.12 -15.63
N TYR A 93 -6.73 3.56 -14.93
CA TYR A 93 -6.64 2.22 -14.31
C TYR A 93 -6.93 1.11 -15.31
N SER A 94 -6.24 -0.01 -15.16
CA SER A 94 -6.54 -1.24 -15.89
C SER A 94 -7.32 -2.21 -15.00
N SER A 95 -8.31 -2.92 -15.57
CA SER A 95 -9.07 -3.94 -14.84
C SER A 95 -8.20 -5.09 -14.33
N SER A 96 -7.02 -5.29 -14.93
CA SER A 96 -6.00 -6.24 -14.47
C SER A 96 -5.38 -5.88 -13.13
N GLU A 97 -5.57 -4.64 -12.66
CA GLU A 97 -5.02 -4.14 -11.40
C GLU A 97 -6.03 -4.22 -10.26
N PHE A 98 -7.29 -4.58 -10.53
CA PHE A 98 -8.33 -4.60 -9.49
C PHE A 98 -8.14 -5.81 -8.58
N VAL A 99 -8.03 -5.59 -7.28
CA VAL A 99 -7.71 -6.65 -6.30
C VAL A 99 -8.94 -6.96 -5.46
N ASP A 100 -9.17 -8.24 -5.16
CA ASP A 100 -10.23 -8.64 -4.23
C ASP A 100 -9.74 -8.52 -2.79
N TYR A 101 -10.60 -8.03 -1.89
CA TYR A 101 -10.29 -7.88 -0.48
C TYR A 101 -9.94 -9.22 0.19
N ASN A 102 -10.51 -10.33 -0.30
CA ASN A 102 -10.21 -11.68 0.19
C ASN A 102 -8.77 -12.15 -0.12
N SER A 103 -8.14 -11.53 -1.14
CA SER A 103 -6.77 -11.90 -1.55
C SER A 103 -5.69 -11.20 -0.73
N MET A 104 -6.08 -10.38 0.24
CA MET A 104 -5.18 -9.55 1.04
C MET A 104 -5.29 -9.86 2.52
N SER A 105 -4.16 -9.74 3.22
CA SER A 105 -4.12 -9.74 4.68
C SER A 105 -3.09 -8.72 5.13
N VAL A 106 -3.52 -7.79 5.99
CA VAL A 106 -2.69 -6.70 6.48
C VAL A 106 -2.51 -6.86 7.98
N TYR A 107 -1.28 -6.61 8.43
CA TYR A 107 -0.90 -6.69 9.82
C TYR A 107 -0.20 -5.40 10.22
N VAL A 108 -0.60 -4.84 11.34
CA VAL A 108 -0.05 -3.60 11.90
C VAL A 108 0.80 -3.96 13.11
N THR A 109 1.99 -3.39 13.17
CA THR A 109 2.84 -3.48 14.35
C THR A 109 2.28 -2.61 15.47
N GLY A 110 1.95 -3.22 16.60
CA GLY A 110 1.46 -2.56 17.79
C GLY A 110 2.31 -2.88 19.02
N LYS A 111 1.96 -2.27 20.15
CA LYS A 111 2.50 -2.59 21.46
C LYS A 111 1.35 -2.91 22.40
N LYS A 112 1.35 -4.12 22.96
CA LYS A 112 0.37 -4.54 23.95
C LYS A 112 1.03 -4.67 25.31
N LYS A 113 0.43 -4.05 26.34
CA LYS A 113 0.81 -4.31 27.72
C LYS A 113 0.18 -5.63 28.15
N ILE A 114 1.01 -6.63 28.42
CA ILE A 114 0.60 -7.88 29.05
C ILE A 114 1.29 -7.91 30.41
N SER A 115 0.49 -7.74 31.48
CA SER A 115 0.96 -7.55 32.86
C SER A 115 1.88 -6.32 33.01
N ARG A 116 3.08 -6.47 33.61
CA ARG A 116 4.07 -5.39 33.80
C ARG A 116 5.02 -5.19 32.60
N ARG A 117 4.85 -5.91 31.49
CA ARG A 117 5.75 -5.83 30.33
C ARG A 117 4.99 -5.38 29.07
N THR A 118 5.62 -4.49 28.32
CA THR A 118 5.16 -4.08 26.98
C THR A 118 5.77 -5.03 25.97
N ILE A 119 4.94 -5.67 25.15
CA ILE A 119 5.36 -6.63 24.12
C ILE A 119 4.96 -6.05 22.76
N ASN A 120 5.84 -6.15 21.77
CA ASN A 120 5.52 -5.80 20.40
C ASN A 120 4.60 -6.90 19.83
N THR A 121 3.50 -6.49 19.19
CA THR A 121 2.48 -7.38 18.64
C THR A 121 2.26 -7.07 17.16
N LEU A 122 1.76 -8.07 16.43
CA LEU A 122 1.22 -7.89 15.09
C LEU A 122 -0.29 -8.11 15.18
N GLU A 123 -1.05 -7.06 14.94
CA GLU A 123 -2.52 -7.11 14.96
C GLU A 123 -3.04 -7.09 13.53
N LYS A 124 -3.97 -8.00 13.22
CA LYS A 124 -4.55 -8.06 11.88
C LYS A 124 -5.46 -6.85 11.69
N ALA A 125 -5.20 -6.05 10.67
CA ALA A 125 -6.05 -4.91 10.31
C ALA A 125 -7.41 -5.41 9.81
N LYS A 126 -8.45 -4.60 10.05
CA LYS A 126 -9.76 -4.84 9.47
C LYS A 126 -9.71 -4.44 8.00
N ILE A 127 -10.28 -5.29 7.15
CA ILE A 127 -10.41 -5.03 5.72
C ILE A 127 -11.90 -5.15 5.39
N THR A 128 -12.50 -4.06 4.94
CA THR A 128 -13.92 -4.00 4.53
C THR A 128 -14.03 -3.81 3.03
N LYS A 129 -15.12 -4.29 2.43
CA LYS A 129 -15.37 -4.17 0.99
C LYS A 129 -15.60 -2.71 0.54
N GLU A 130 -16.07 -1.87 1.46
CA GLU A 130 -16.49 -0.49 1.21
C GLU A 130 -15.36 0.51 1.42
N PHE A 131 -14.58 0.35 2.50
CA PHE A 131 -13.54 1.31 2.90
C PHE A 131 -12.11 0.79 2.70
N GLY A 132 -11.95 -0.51 2.41
CA GLY A 132 -10.64 -1.13 2.23
C GLY A 132 -9.98 -1.47 3.57
N ILE A 133 -8.68 -1.28 3.65
CA ILE A 133 -7.85 -1.49 4.84
C ILE A 133 -8.04 -0.32 5.80
N GLU A 134 -8.51 -0.60 7.01
CA GLU A 134 -8.64 0.39 8.09
C GLU A 134 -7.36 0.42 8.95
N LEU A 135 -6.72 1.60 9.04
CA LEU A 135 -5.47 1.81 9.75
C LEU A 135 -5.55 2.97 10.76
N PRO A 136 -6.22 2.78 11.91
CA PRO A 136 -6.52 3.87 12.85
C PRO A 136 -5.28 4.58 13.40
N THR A 137 -4.13 3.90 13.49
CA THR A 137 -2.90 4.51 14.00
C THR A 137 -2.36 5.61 13.08
N PHE A 138 -2.54 5.47 11.77
CA PHE A 138 -2.06 6.46 10.81
C PHE A 138 -3.05 7.61 10.64
N ASP A 139 -4.35 7.31 10.64
CA ASP A 139 -5.41 8.31 10.50
C ASP A 139 -5.32 9.37 11.61
N ASN A 140 -5.13 8.94 12.86
CA ASN A 140 -4.98 9.85 14.01
C ASN A 140 -3.82 10.84 13.86
N SER A 141 -2.67 10.40 13.34
CA SER A 141 -1.51 11.28 13.17
C SER A 141 -1.73 12.31 12.07
N ILE A 142 -2.48 11.96 11.02
CA ILE A 142 -2.81 12.89 9.94
C ILE A 142 -3.84 13.91 10.43
N GLU A 143 -4.86 13.46 11.15
CA GLU A 143 -5.87 14.32 11.77
C GLU A 143 -5.23 15.31 12.74
N GLU A 144 -4.36 14.84 13.64
CA GLU A 144 -3.63 15.71 14.58
C GLU A 144 -2.80 16.79 13.86
N MET A 145 -2.11 16.44 12.77
CA MET A 145 -1.40 17.42 11.96
C MET A 145 -2.32 18.44 11.28
N ALA A 146 -3.48 18.00 10.81
CA ALA A 146 -4.48 18.85 10.18
C ALA A 146 -5.10 19.83 11.21
N ASP A 147 -5.38 19.35 12.41
CA ASP A 147 -5.91 20.14 13.51
C ASP A 147 -4.90 21.21 13.95
N ILE A 148 -3.64 20.84 14.16
CA ILE A 148 -2.57 21.80 14.50
C ILE A 148 -2.45 22.90 13.43
N GLN A 149 -2.53 22.54 12.15
CA GLN A 149 -2.51 23.53 11.08
C GLN A 149 -3.74 24.43 11.10
N SER A 150 -4.93 23.85 11.30
CA SER A 150 -6.18 24.60 11.42
C SER A 150 -6.10 25.62 12.55
N ASP A 151 -5.64 25.20 13.73
CA ASP A 151 -5.49 26.06 14.90
C ASP A 151 -4.47 27.19 14.67
N LEU A 152 -3.37 26.91 13.96
CA LEU A 152 -2.39 27.93 13.58
C LEU A 152 -2.96 28.97 12.60
N PHE A 153 -3.86 28.55 11.69
CA PHE A 153 -4.43 29.44 10.66
C PHE A 153 -5.62 30.26 11.18
N PHE A 154 -6.49 29.65 11.97
CA PHE A 154 -7.74 30.27 12.40
C PHE A 154 -7.67 30.84 13.82
N GLY A 155 -6.57 30.60 14.54
CA GLY A 155 -6.45 30.91 15.95
C GLY A 155 -7.32 29.93 16.73
N GLY A 156 -6.72 28.86 17.24
CA GLY A 156 -7.42 27.81 17.97
C GLY A 156 -8.46 28.38 18.95
N GLU A 157 -9.64 27.75 18.99
CA GLU A 157 -10.69 28.12 19.95
C GLU A 157 -10.19 28.11 21.40
#